data_AF-A0A7V2I7Z8-F1
#
_entry.id   AF-A0A7V2I7Z8-F1
#
_cell.length_a   1.000
_cell.length_b   1.000
_cell.length_c   1.000
_cell.angle_alpha   90.00
_cell.angle_beta   90.00
_cell.angle_gamma   90.00
#
_symmetry.space_group_name_H-M   'P 1'
#
loop_
_entity.id
_entity.type
_entity.pdbx_description
1 polymer ?
#
loop_
_entity_poly.entity_id
_entity_poly.type
_entity_poly.pdbx_seq_one_letter_code
_entity_poly.pdbx_strand_id
1 'polypeptide(L)'
;MDARHRVPPVQRHRELPAHVSLSPGARQGAVPRVRGAPVREVKAAAAVATALVLAAGAWLVRAGTAPTTPPRPLTTPSVDGVPGWRPGPDPPAFVLAPDPRADGSLLRTYLDGRRSVWLALDYYPDQQPEARPAARHLVFAGRGWTELRERRHAVTLREPPGATLRTTLVEMRRGDERYVLLYWYQAGPASTGDDHWYRLLALYYRLVHGRPDGALVRVATPVDDGGEAAALARLEAFVNAFYPELLRAMSLAGGTLR
;
A
#
# COMPACT_ATOMS: atom_id res chain seq x y z
N MET A 1 -12.27 60.21 -0.54
CA MET A 1 -11.70 59.06 -1.28
C MET A 1 -12.83 58.51 -2.15
N ASP A 2 -13.11 59.19 -3.28
CA ASP A 2 -12.54 59.02 -4.62
C ASP A 2 -13.10 57.78 -5.34
N ALA A 3 -14.30 57.94 -5.89
CA ALA A 3 -14.91 57.05 -6.88
C ALA A 3 -14.90 57.78 -8.22
N ARG A 4 -14.06 57.34 -9.17
CA ARG A 4 -14.03 57.89 -10.53
C ARG A 4 -14.46 56.83 -11.54
N HIS A 5 -15.76 56.80 -11.80
CA HIS A 5 -16.27 56.36 -13.09
C HIS A 5 -16.09 57.52 -14.08
N ARG A 6 -15.06 57.45 -14.93
CA ARG A 6 -14.98 58.27 -16.15
C ARG A 6 -15.21 57.36 -17.35
N VAL A 7 -16.39 57.50 -17.93
CA VAL A 7 -16.72 56.96 -19.25
C VAL A 7 -15.96 57.77 -20.31
N PRO A 8 -15.10 57.17 -21.15
CA PRO A 8 -14.50 57.89 -22.28
C PRO A 8 -15.49 57.98 -23.45
N PRO A 9 -15.39 59.07 -24.25
CA PRO A 9 -16.42 59.49 -25.19
C PRO A 9 -16.55 58.60 -26.43
N VAL A 10 -17.79 58.46 -26.90
CA VAL A 10 -18.16 57.87 -28.19
C VAL A 10 -17.47 58.64 -29.32
N GLN A 11 -16.47 58.03 -29.95
CA GLN A 11 -15.88 58.57 -31.18
C GLN A 11 -16.79 58.25 -32.37
N ARG A 12 -17.30 59.31 -32.98
CA ARG A 12 -18.20 59.27 -34.13
C ARG A 12 -17.44 58.92 -35.41
N HIS A 13 -18.14 58.20 -36.27
CA HIS A 13 -17.70 57.72 -37.56
C HIS A 13 -17.52 58.88 -38.55
N ARG A 14 -16.34 59.50 -38.59
CA ARG A 14 -15.78 60.30 -39.72
C ARG A 14 -14.58 61.08 -39.21
N GLU A 15 -13.38 60.59 -39.48
CA GLU A 15 -12.13 61.33 -39.73
C GLU A 15 -10.99 60.31 -39.84
N LEU A 16 -10.66 59.93 -41.08
CA LEU A 16 -9.50 59.12 -41.44
C LEU A 16 -8.38 60.06 -41.88
N PRO A 17 -7.18 60.03 -41.28
CA PRO A 17 -5.98 60.56 -41.92
C PRO A 17 -5.54 59.62 -43.04
N ALA A 18 -5.53 60.14 -44.26
CA ALA A 18 -5.09 59.46 -45.46
C ALA A 18 -3.56 59.26 -45.47
N HIS A 19 -3.09 58.11 -44.99
CA HIS A 19 -1.78 57.52 -45.35
C HIS A 19 -1.65 56.12 -44.74
N VAL A 20 -2.38 55.16 -45.29
CA VAL A 20 -1.97 53.76 -45.27
C VAL A 20 -2.10 53.25 -46.70
N SER A 21 -0.97 53.23 -47.41
CA SER A 21 -0.86 52.53 -48.69
C SER A 21 -1.16 51.05 -48.46
N LEU A 22 -2.30 50.58 -48.97
CA LEU A 22 -2.58 49.15 -49.07
C LEU A 22 -1.67 48.57 -50.16
N SER A 23 -0.61 47.87 -49.76
CA SER A 23 0.16 47.02 -50.67
C SER A 23 -0.76 45.98 -51.31
N PRO A 24 -0.80 45.85 -52.65
CA PRO A 24 -1.56 44.79 -53.31
C PRO A 24 -0.77 43.48 -53.18
N GLY A 25 -0.91 42.81 -52.04
CA GLY A 25 -0.16 41.59 -51.76
C GLY A 25 -0.63 40.78 -50.55
N ALA A 26 -1.79 41.09 -49.97
CA ALA A 26 -2.35 40.28 -48.91
C ALA A 26 -2.97 39.01 -49.51
N ARG A 27 -2.13 37.97 -49.68
CA ARG A 27 -2.61 36.60 -49.89
C ARG A 27 -3.60 36.27 -48.77
N GLN A 28 -4.83 35.95 -49.14
CA GLN A 28 -5.80 35.34 -48.23
C GLN A 28 -5.12 34.13 -47.58
N GLY A 29 -4.82 34.23 -46.29
CA GLY A 29 -4.30 33.11 -45.52
C GLY A 29 -5.34 32.00 -45.55
N ALA A 30 -4.99 30.88 -46.16
CA ALA A 30 -5.85 29.71 -46.18
C ALA A 30 -6.17 29.29 -44.73
N VAL A 31 -7.45 29.23 -44.38
CA VAL A 31 -7.91 28.60 -43.14
C VAL A 31 -7.39 27.16 -43.15
N PRO A 32 -6.63 26.70 -42.13
CA PRO A 32 -6.11 25.34 -42.12
C PRO A 32 -7.29 24.38 -42.09
N ARG A 33 -7.47 23.64 -43.19
CA ARG A 33 -8.47 22.59 -43.32
C ARG A 33 -8.03 21.45 -42.39
N VAL A 34 -8.67 21.32 -41.23
CA VAL A 34 -8.47 20.15 -40.36
C VAL A 34 -8.90 18.93 -41.17
N ARG A 35 -7.93 18.14 -41.66
CA ARG A 35 -8.19 16.85 -42.29
C ARG A 35 -8.82 15.97 -41.23
N GLY A 36 -10.15 15.77 -41.30
CA GLY A 36 -10.79 14.70 -40.55
C GLY A 36 -10.17 13.37 -40.96
N ALA A 37 -9.72 12.58 -39.99
CA ALA A 37 -9.24 11.23 -40.25
C ALA A 37 -10.33 10.47 -41.02
N PRO A 38 -10.02 9.77 -42.13
CA PRO A 38 -11.01 9.04 -42.88
C PRO A 38 -11.75 8.06 -41.95
N VAL A 39 -13.07 7.97 -42.08
CA VAL A 39 -13.95 7.15 -41.21
C VAL A 39 -13.45 5.69 -41.05
N ARG A 40 -12.69 5.17 -42.01
CA ARG A 40 -12.03 3.85 -41.94
C ARG A 40 -10.93 3.78 -40.88
N GLU A 41 -10.14 4.84 -40.68
CA GLU A 41 -9.12 4.91 -39.64
C GLU A 41 -9.74 4.99 -38.25
N VAL A 42 -10.84 5.73 -38.09
CA VAL A 42 -11.58 5.80 -36.80
C VAL A 42 -12.21 4.44 -36.46
N LYS A 43 -12.79 3.75 -37.44
CA LYS A 43 -13.34 2.39 -37.26
C LYS A 43 -12.25 1.37 -36.93
N ALA A 44 -11.08 1.47 -37.57
CA ALA A 44 -9.94 0.60 -37.29
C ALA A 44 -9.38 0.83 -35.87
N ALA A 45 -9.22 2.09 -35.46
CA ALA A 45 -8.77 2.43 -34.12
C ALA A 45 -9.76 1.96 -33.04
N ALA A 46 -11.07 2.11 -33.28
CA ALA A 46 -12.12 1.63 -32.38
C ALA A 46 -12.14 0.09 -32.27
N ALA A 47 -11.92 -0.63 -33.38
CA ALA A 47 -11.84 -2.08 -33.40
C ALA A 47 -10.62 -2.59 -32.62
N VAL A 48 -9.45 -1.95 -32.79
CA VAL A 48 -8.23 -2.28 -32.03
C VAL A 48 -8.44 -2.00 -30.54
N ALA A 49 -8.99 -0.85 -30.17
CA ALA A 49 -9.29 -0.53 -28.77
C ALA A 49 -10.25 -1.55 -28.14
N THR A 50 -11.30 -1.93 -28.86
CA THR A 50 -12.25 -2.95 -28.40
C THR A 50 -11.58 -4.31 -28.25
N ALA A 51 -10.74 -4.72 -29.20
CA ALA A 51 -9.99 -5.97 -29.12
C ALA A 51 -9.02 -5.97 -27.93
N LEU A 52 -8.37 -4.84 -27.63
CA LEU A 52 -7.49 -4.69 -26.47
C LEU A 52 -8.28 -4.78 -25.15
N VAL A 53 -9.47 -4.16 -25.07
CA VAL A 53 -10.35 -4.27 -23.89
C VAL A 53 -10.84 -5.69 -23.71
N LEU A 54 -11.24 -6.38 -24.78
CA LEU A 54 -11.67 -7.78 -24.73
C LEU A 54 -10.52 -8.72 -24.37
N ALA A 55 -9.33 -8.49 -24.93
CA ALA A 55 -8.13 -9.26 -24.60
C ALA A 55 -7.71 -9.04 -23.14
N ALA A 56 -7.77 -7.79 -22.65
CA ALA A 56 -7.54 -7.47 -21.24
C ALA A 56 -8.60 -8.12 -20.34
N GLY A 57 -9.89 -8.05 -20.71
CA GLY A 57 -10.98 -8.70 -19.98
C GLY A 57 -10.84 -10.22 -19.93
N ALA A 58 -10.53 -10.85 -21.06
CA ALA A 58 -10.28 -12.29 -21.14
C ALA A 58 -9.04 -12.70 -20.34
N TRP A 59 -7.98 -11.87 -20.35
CA TRP A 59 -6.79 -12.08 -19.53
C TRP A 59 -7.10 -11.97 -18.04
N LEU A 60 -7.89 -10.97 -17.61
CA LEU A 60 -8.35 -10.81 -16.23
C LEU A 60 -9.21 -12.00 -15.77
N VAL A 61 -10.14 -12.48 -16.60
CA VAL A 61 -10.96 -13.66 -16.31
C VAL A 61 -10.07 -14.90 -16.18
N ARG A 62 -9.14 -15.11 -17.13
CA ARG A 62 -8.23 -16.25 -17.09
C ARG A 62 -7.30 -16.21 -15.88
N ALA A 63 -6.74 -15.04 -15.55
CA ALA A 63 -5.91 -14.82 -14.36
C ALA A 63 -6.70 -15.04 -13.05
N GLY A 64 -7.99 -14.73 -13.03
CA GLY A 64 -8.89 -15.01 -11.90
C GLY A 64 -9.30 -16.49 -11.76
N THR A 65 -9.14 -17.30 -12.81
CA THR A 65 -9.46 -18.74 -12.82
C THR A 65 -8.26 -19.67 -12.63
N ALA A 66 -7.06 -19.13 -12.40
CA ALA A 66 -5.90 -19.97 -12.10
C ALA A 66 -6.25 -20.85 -10.89
N PRO A 67 -6.13 -22.19 -10.99
CA PRO A 67 -6.51 -23.09 -9.90
C PRO A 67 -5.73 -22.68 -8.64
N THR A 68 -6.47 -22.32 -7.60
CA THR A 68 -5.95 -22.10 -6.26
C THR A 68 -5.32 -23.41 -5.83
N THR A 69 -4.00 -23.55 -6.01
CA THR A 69 -3.26 -24.65 -5.40
C THR A 69 -3.63 -24.61 -3.92
N PRO A 70 -4.14 -25.71 -3.34
CA PRO A 70 -4.55 -25.69 -1.94
C PRO A 70 -3.34 -25.20 -1.15
N PRO A 71 -3.49 -24.08 -0.44
CA PRO A 71 -2.37 -23.49 0.23
C PRO A 71 -1.79 -24.49 1.19
N ARG A 72 -0.48 -24.72 1.06
CA ARG A 72 0.22 -25.45 2.11
C ARG A 72 0.03 -24.62 3.38
N PRO A 73 -0.47 -25.20 4.49
CA PRO A 73 -0.49 -24.47 5.76
C PRO A 73 0.92 -23.94 5.99
N LEU A 74 1.05 -22.70 6.48
CA LEU A 74 2.36 -22.21 6.88
C LEU A 74 2.95 -23.29 7.78
N THR A 75 3.96 -24.01 7.30
CA THR A 75 4.93 -24.61 8.18
C THR A 75 5.39 -23.41 8.98
N THR A 76 5.01 -23.37 10.27
CA THR A 76 5.35 -22.29 11.17
C THR A 76 6.78 -21.92 10.84
N PRO A 77 7.10 -20.64 10.54
CA PRO A 77 8.49 -20.30 10.33
C PRO A 77 9.28 -20.87 11.52
N SER A 78 10.57 -21.15 11.38
CA SER A 78 11.42 -21.38 12.55
C SER A 78 11.51 -20.08 13.38
N VAL A 79 10.38 -19.53 13.83
CA VAL A 79 10.27 -18.38 14.73
C VAL A 79 10.57 -18.80 16.17
N ASP A 80 10.89 -20.07 16.41
CA ASP A 80 11.30 -20.57 17.72
C ASP A 80 12.68 -20.04 18.15
N GLY A 81 13.38 -19.28 17.29
CA GLY A 81 14.55 -18.51 17.68
C GLY A 81 14.87 -17.38 16.71
N VAL A 82 14.16 -16.25 16.81
CA VAL A 82 14.61 -15.00 16.17
C VAL A 82 15.98 -14.64 16.77
N PRO A 83 17.03 -14.41 15.96
CA PRO A 83 18.37 -14.19 16.48
C PRO A 83 18.43 -13.05 17.51
N GLY A 84 18.98 -13.33 18.70
CA GLY A 84 19.06 -12.36 19.80
C GLY A 84 17.80 -12.23 20.66
N TRP A 85 16.72 -12.94 20.32
CA TRP A 85 15.44 -12.89 21.02
C TRP A 85 15.05 -14.27 21.57
N ARG A 86 14.65 -14.32 22.84
CA ARG A 86 14.22 -15.57 23.48
C ARG A 86 12.69 -15.70 23.44
N PRO A 87 12.13 -16.90 23.22
CA PRO A 87 10.69 -17.08 23.33
C PRO A 87 10.21 -16.77 24.77
N GLY A 88 9.07 -16.12 24.88
CA GLY A 88 8.42 -15.77 26.13
C GLY A 88 7.01 -16.38 26.26
N PRO A 89 6.31 -16.10 27.37
CA PRO A 89 4.92 -16.54 27.56
C PRO A 89 3.99 -15.91 26.52
N ASP A 90 2.80 -16.48 26.34
CA ASP A 90 1.85 -16.00 25.34
C ASP A 90 1.58 -14.48 25.45
N PRO A 91 1.48 -13.77 24.31
CA PRO A 91 1.28 -12.34 24.31
C PRO A 91 -0.08 -12.01 24.93
N PRO A 92 -0.21 -10.83 25.58
CA PRO A 92 -1.47 -10.39 26.12
C PRO A 92 -2.50 -10.29 25.01
N ALA A 93 -3.57 -11.08 25.15
CA ALA A 93 -4.61 -11.19 24.13
C ALA A 93 -5.19 -9.83 23.75
N PHE A 94 -5.21 -8.85 24.67
CA PHE A 94 -5.77 -7.52 24.45
C PHE A 94 -4.98 -6.65 23.47
N VAL A 95 -3.67 -6.88 23.31
CA VAL A 95 -2.80 -6.07 22.43
C VAL A 95 -2.82 -6.59 21.00
N LEU A 96 -2.72 -7.90 20.82
CA LEU A 96 -2.71 -8.54 19.50
C LEU A 96 -3.77 -9.64 19.47
N ALA A 97 -4.98 -9.30 18.99
CA ALA A 97 -5.98 -10.31 18.68
C ALA A 97 -5.59 -11.05 17.39
N PRO A 98 -5.66 -12.39 17.31
CA PRO A 98 -5.64 -13.06 16.01
C PRO A 98 -6.82 -12.58 15.15
N ASP A 99 -6.62 -12.49 13.84
CA ASP A 99 -7.74 -12.22 12.94
C ASP A 99 -8.62 -13.47 12.81
N PRO A 100 -9.91 -13.44 13.19
CA PRO A 100 -10.81 -14.58 13.02
C PRO A 100 -11.02 -14.98 11.56
N ARG A 101 -10.63 -14.14 10.59
CA ARG A 101 -10.73 -14.43 9.15
C ARG A 101 -9.45 -15.00 8.55
N ALA A 102 -8.35 -15.04 9.30
CA ALA A 102 -7.12 -15.64 8.81
C ALA A 102 -7.22 -17.18 8.85
N ASP A 103 -6.81 -17.84 7.77
CA ASP A 103 -6.72 -19.31 7.72
C ASP A 103 -5.69 -19.86 8.70
N GLY A 104 -4.72 -19.03 9.11
CA GLY A 104 -3.78 -19.34 10.19
C GLY A 104 -3.24 -18.08 10.84
N SER A 105 -3.18 -18.09 12.18
CA SER A 105 -2.57 -17.02 12.98
C SER A 105 -1.50 -17.59 13.90
N LEU A 106 -0.36 -16.91 13.96
CA LEU A 106 0.72 -17.20 14.89
C LEU A 106 0.91 -16.03 15.84
N LEU A 107 0.72 -16.27 17.14
CA LEU A 107 0.96 -15.32 18.21
C LEU A 107 2.15 -15.78 19.05
N ARG A 108 3.14 -14.89 19.24
CA ARG A 108 4.37 -15.20 19.97
C ARG A 108 4.89 -13.99 20.75
N THR A 109 5.60 -14.27 21.83
CA THR A 109 6.37 -13.27 22.58
C THR A 109 7.85 -13.54 22.44
N TYR A 110 8.61 -12.46 22.29
CA TYR A 110 10.05 -12.43 22.19
C TYR A 110 10.62 -11.54 23.28
N LEU A 111 11.65 -12.01 23.97
CA LEU A 111 12.28 -11.35 25.11
C LEU A 111 13.70 -10.94 24.77
N ASP A 112 14.04 -9.70 25.12
CA ASP A 112 15.39 -9.15 25.17
C ASP A 112 15.64 -8.62 26.60
N GLY A 113 16.25 -9.47 27.43
CA GLY A 113 16.37 -9.22 28.87
C GLY A 113 15.01 -9.10 29.55
N ARG A 114 14.67 -7.90 30.05
CA ARG A 114 13.36 -7.59 30.66
C ARG A 114 12.34 -7.02 29.68
N ARG A 115 12.74 -6.74 28.44
CA ARG A 115 11.88 -6.13 27.42
C ARG A 115 11.20 -7.21 26.61
N SER A 116 9.96 -6.97 26.22
CA SER A 116 9.17 -7.90 25.42
C SER A 116 8.72 -7.28 24.10
N VAL A 117 8.69 -8.11 23.06
CA VAL A 117 8.05 -7.81 21.77
C VAL A 117 7.04 -8.91 21.51
N TRP A 118 5.84 -8.52 21.12
CA TRP A 118 4.76 -9.42 20.75
C TRP A 118 4.61 -9.42 19.24
N LEU A 119 4.47 -10.60 18.67
CA LEU A 119 4.29 -10.83 17.24
C LEU A 119 2.92 -11.47 17.02
N ALA A 120 2.17 -10.92 16.06
CA ALA A 120 1.04 -11.58 15.43
C ALA A 120 1.29 -11.63 13.92
N LEU A 121 1.26 -12.84 13.38
CA LEU A 121 1.38 -13.13 11.96
C LEU A 121 0.09 -13.83 11.52
N ASP A 122 -0.71 -13.16 10.72
CA ASP A 122 -1.93 -13.72 10.14
C ASP A 122 -1.70 -14.02 8.66
N TYR A 123 -1.97 -15.25 8.24
CA TYR A 123 -1.71 -15.74 6.89
C TYR A 123 -3.00 -15.91 6.10
N TYR A 124 -2.98 -15.38 4.88
CA TYR A 124 -4.08 -15.38 3.93
C TYR A 124 -3.64 -16.08 2.66
N PRO A 125 -3.83 -17.40 2.58
CA PRO A 125 -3.42 -18.18 1.44
C PRO A 125 -4.24 -17.97 0.15
N ASP A 126 -5.53 -17.69 0.27
CA ASP A 126 -6.38 -17.32 -0.86
C ASP A 126 -6.92 -15.91 -0.63
N GLN A 127 -6.36 -14.94 -1.34
CA GLN A 127 -6.71 -13.52 -1.18
C GLN A 127 -8.06 -13.17 -1.83
N GLN A 128 -9.17 -13.86 -1.53
CA GLN A 128 -10.48 -13.46 -2.06
C GLN A 128 -10.82 -12.02 -1.61
N PRO A 129 -11.35 -11.15 -2.49
CA PRO A 129 -11.54 -9.72 -2.21
C PRO A 129 -12.43 -9.44 -1.00
N GLU A 130 -13.35 -10.37 -0.69
CA GLU A 130 -14.38 -10.23 0.34
C GLU A 130 -13.93 -10.74 1.72
N ALA A 131 -12.86 -11.53 1.78
CA ALA A 131 -12.39 -12.18 3.02
C ALA A 131 -11.43 -11.31 3.86
N ARG A 132 -10.93 -10.17 3.34
CA ARG A 132 -9.88 -9.40 4.01
C ARG A 132 -10.42 -8.23 4.83
N PRO A 133 -10.27 -8.23 6.16
CA PRO A 133 -10.47 -7.03 6.95
C PRO A 133 -9.27 -6.09 6.75
N ALA A 134 -9.54 -4.78 6.68
CA ALA A 134 -8.47 -3.81 6.80
C ALA A 134 -7.77 -4.00 8.16
N ALA A 135 -6.44 -3.91 8.22
CA ALA A 135 -5.65 -3.94 9.45
C ALA A 135 -6.15 -2.92 10.47
N ARG A 136 -6.76 -1.83 9.96
CA ARG A 136 -7.51 -0.83 10.72
C ARG A 136 -8.76 -1.34 11.46
N HIS A 137 -9.27 -2.53 11.22
CA HIS A 137 -10.31 -3.13 12.05
C HIS A 137 -9.69 -4.01 13.14
N LEU A 138 -8.52 -4.58 12.88
CA LEU A 138 -7.82 -5.48 13.80
C LEU A 138 -6.98 -4.74 14.84
N VAL A 139 -6.49 -3.54 14.51
CA VAL A 139 -5.80 -2.65 15.47
C VAL A 139 -6.80 -1.83 16.29
N PHE A 140 -8.07 -1.70 15.86
CA PHE A 140 -9.03 -0.71 16.39
C PHE A 140 -10.31 -1.25 17.01
N ALA A 141 -10.57 -2.56 17.01
CA ALA A 141 -11.81 -3.09 17.57
C ALA A 141 -11.76 -3.22 19.11
N GLY A 142 -12.20 -2.17 19.82
CA GLY A 142 -13.06 -2.28 21.02
C GLY A 142 -12.48 -2.91 22.30
N ARG A 143 -11.26 -2.54 22.73
CA ARG A 143 -10.62 -3.11 23.95
C ARG A 143 -10.15 -2.11 25.02
N GLY A 144 -10.76 -0.93 25.05
CA GLY A 144 -10.47 0.07 26.09
C GLY A 144 -9.23 0.93 25.83
N TRP A 145 -8.82 1.06 24.56
CA TRP A 145 -7.81 2.03 24.14
C TRP A 145 -8.37 3.46 24.27
N THR A 146 -7.65 4.33 24.97
CA THR A 146 -8.05 5.74 25.19
C THR A 146 -7.39 6.70 24.20
N GLU A 147 -6.28 6.30 23.59
CA GLU A 147 -5.57 7.12 22.61
C GLU A 147 -4.91 6.24 21.55
N LEU A 148 -5.02 6.66 20.28
CA LEU A 148 -4.53 5.96 19.10
C LEU A 148 -4.02 6.99 18.09
N ARG A 149 -2.74 6.90 17.72
CA ARG A 149 -2.13 7.76 16.69
C ARG A 149 -1.45 6.89 15.64
N GLU A 150 -1.89 7.00 14.39
CA GLU A 150 -1.25 6.33 13.25
C GLU A 150 -0.33 7.28 12.49
N ARG A 151 0.86 6.81 12.10
CA ARG A 151 1.67 7.48 11.07
C ARG A 151 2.40 6.46 10.21
N ARG A 152 2.68 6.84 8.97
CA ARG A 152 3.55 6.03 8.08
C ARG A 152 4.93 5.94 8.69
N HIS A 153 5.54 4.76 8.65
CA HIS A 153 6.88 4.52 9.16
C HIS A 153 7.67 3.62 8.22
N ALA A 154 8.98 3.80 8.17
CA ALA A 154 9.85 3.05 7.31
C ALA A 154 10.98 2.46 8.14
N VAL A 155 11.11 1.14 8.13
CA VAL A 155 12.22 0.45 8.82
C VAL A 155 13.32 0.20 7.81
N THR A 156 14.51 0.70 8.09
CA THR A 156 15.71 0.37 7.31
C THR A 156 16.14 -1.05 7.65
N LEU A 157 16.19 -1.91 6.65
CA LEU A 157 16.58 -3.31 6.76
C LEU A 157 18.10 -3.44 6.67
N ARG A 158 18.64 -4.30 7.54
CA ARG A 158 20.03 -4.77 7.50
C ARG A 158 20.22 -5.83 6.43
N GLU A 159 19.19 -6.64 6.18
CA GLU A 159 19.21 -7.73 5.22
C GLU A 159 17.90 -7.75 4.40
N PRO A 160 17.95 -7.49 3.07
CA PRO A 160 19.12 -7.02 2.32
C PRO A 160 19.53 -5.59 2.72
N PRO A 161 20.84 -5.24 2.73
CA PRO A 161 21.33 -3.95 3.20
C PRO A 161 20.72 -2.76 2.45
N GLY A 162 20.21 -1.78 3.20
CA GLY A 162 19.68 -0.53 2.63
C GLY A 162 18.27 -0.65 2.04
N ALA A 163 17.66 -1.84 2.06
CA ALA A 163 16.25 -1.97 1.73
C ALA A 163 15.38 -1.31 2.79
N THR A 164 14.19 -0.86 2.39
CA THR A 164 13.25 -0.19 3.29
C THR A 164 11.95 -0.99 3.37
N LEU A 165 11.60 -1.41 4.57
CA LEU A 165 10.31 -2.01 4.87
C LEU A 165 9.30 -0.88 5.15
N ARG A 166 8.28 -0.77 4.30
CA ARG A 166 7.19 0.19 4.50
C ARG A 166 6.20 -0.36 5.50
N THR A 167 6.04 0.35 6.62
CA THR A 167 5.19 -0.03 7.75
C THR A 167 4.25 1.12 8.12
N THR A 168 3.30 0.85 9.01
CA THR A 168 2.56 1.89 9.73
C THR A 168 2.84 1.72 11.21
N LEU A 169 3.20 2.84 11.83
CA LEU A 169 3.37 2.97 13.26
C LEU A 169 2.05 3.39 13.90
N VAL A 170 1.70 2.70 14.98
CA VAL A 170 0.56 3.03 15.82
C VAL A 170 1.04 3.18 17.26
N GLU A 171 0.83 4.37 17.82
CA GLU A 171 1.03 4.66 19.24
C GLU A 171 -0.34 4.47 19.93
N MET A 172 -0.37 3.66 20.98
CA MET A 172 -1.61 3.24 21.65
C MET A 172 -1.51 3.45 23.16
N ARG A 173 -2.61 3.84 23.81
CA ARG A 173 -2.68 4.02 25.27
C ARG A 173 -3.90 3.35 25.88
N ARG A 174 -3.71 2.65 27.00
CA ARG A 174 -4.77 2.01 27.78
C ARG A 174 -4.56 2.33 29.26
N GLY A 175 -5.37 3.22 29.81
CA GLY A 175 -5.13 3.77 31.15
C GLY A 175 -3.79 4.50 31.19
N ASP A 176 -2.89 4.05 32.08
CA ASP A 176 -1.53 4.58 32.24
C ASP A 176 -0.48 3.84 31.39
N GLU A 177 -0.87 2.72 30.77
CA GLU A 177 0.03 1.92 29.95
C GLU A 177 0.05 2.44 28.51
N ARG A 178 1.25 2.57 27.95
CA ARG A 178 1.49 2.99 26.56
C ARG A 178 2.16 1.88 25.78
N TYR A 179 1.87 1.84 24.49
CA TYR A 179 2.32 0.80 23.59
C TYR A 179 2.68 1.38 22.23
N VAL A 180 3.62 0.73 21.57
CA VAL A 180 3.97 1.02 20.18
C VAL A 180 3.76 -0.24 19.37
N LEU A 181 3.13 -0.10 18.20
CA LEU A 181 2.87 -1.18 17.26
C LEU A 181 3.36 -0.77 15.87
N LEU A 182 4.08 -1.67 15.20
CA LEU A 182 4.30 -1.61 13.76
C LEU A 182 3.44 -2.68 13.09
N TYR A 183 2.78 -2.32 12.00
CA TYR A 183 2.16 -3.30 11.13
C TYR A 183 2.50 -3.07 9.67
N TRP A 184 2.51 -4.16 8.91
CA TRP A 184 2.62 -4.14 7.46
C TRP A 184 1.97 -5.37 6.87
N TYR A 185 1.65 -5.26 5.61
CA TYR A 185 1.25 -6.38 4.80
C TYR A 185 2.39 -6.85 3.92
N GLN A 186 2.54 -8.16 3.81
CA GLN A 186 3.51 -8.84 2.97
C GLN A 186 2.79 -9.56 1.83
N ALA A 187 3.25 -9.34 0.59
CA ALA A 187 2.84 -10.08 -0.60
C ALA A 187 4.09 -10.44 -1.41
N GLY A 188 4.52 -11.70 -1.34
CA GLY A 188 5.81 -12.13 -1.90
C GLY A 188 6.97 -11.27 -1.36
N PRO A 189 7.80 -10.63 -2.22
CA PRO A 189 8.90 -9.76 -1.80
C PRO A 189 8.48 -8.32 -1.44
N ALA A 190 7.23 -7.92 -1.74
CA ALA A 190 6.77 -6.56 -1.56
C ALA A 190 6.01 -6.38 -0.25
N SER A 191 6.18 -5.20 0.35
CA SER A 191 5.61 -4.84 1.64
C SER A 191 4.98 -3.45 1.63
N THR A 192 3.92 -3.27 2.42
CA THR A 192 3.25 -1.98 2.55
C THR A 192 2.57 -1.83 3.91
N GLY A 193 2.70 -0.64 4.52
CA GLY A 193 1.96 -0.25 5.71
C GLY A 193 0.59 0.37 5.43
N ASP A 194 0.29 0.71 4.17
CA ASP A 194 -0.95 1.36 3.78
C ASP A 194 -1.99 0.32 3.32
N ASP A 195 -3.17 0.32 3.95
CA ASP A 195 -4.27 -0.58 3.65
C ASP A 195 -4.76 -0.47 2.20
N HIS A 196 -4.80 0.75 1.67
CA HIS A 196 -5.28 0.99 0.31
C HIS A 196 -4.25 0.53 -0.71
N TRP A 197 -2.96 0.73 -0.39
CA TRP A 197 -1.87 0.29 -1.23
C TRP A 197 -1.70 -1.23 -1.21
N TYR A 198 -2.02 -1.88 -0.09
CA TYR A 198 -2.04 -3.33 -0.02
C TYR A 198 -3.09 -3.96 -0.93
N ARG A 199 -4.29 -3.37 -1.05
CA ARG A 199 -5.32 -3.86 -1.98
C ARG A 199 -4.84 -3.85 -3.43
N LEU A 200 -4.17 -2.77 -3.84
CA LEU A 200 -3.59 -2.64 -5.18
C LEU A 200 -2.42 -3.61 -5.39
N LEU A 201 -1.56 -3.76 -4.38
CA LEU A 201 -0.41 -4.67 -4.43
C LEU A 201 -0.86 -6.14 -4.50
N ALA A 202 -1.85 -6.52 -3.67
CA ALA A 202 -2.45 -7.84 -3.69
C ALA A 202 -3.11 -8.15 -5.04
N LEU A 203 -3.86 -7.20 -5.60
CA LEU A 203 -4.43 -7.35 -6.94
C LEU A 203 -3.34 -7.48 -8.00
N TYR A 204 -2.28 -6.68 -7.93
CA TYR A 204 -1.13 -6.76 -8.84
C TYR A 204 -0.44 -8.14 -8.78
N TYR A 205 -0.13 -8.65 -7.57
CA TYR A 205 0.52 -9.95 -7.44
C TYR A 205 -0.38 -11.12 -7.85
N ARG A 206 -1.69 -11.04 -7.58
CA ARG A 206 -2.66 -12.02 -8.11
C ARG A 206 -2.69 -12.03 -9.63
N LEU A 207 -2.74 -10.85 -10.26
CA LEU A 207 -2.87 -10.72 -11.72
C LEU A 207 -1.56 -11.03 -12.46
N VAL A 208 -0.41 -10.57 -11.94
CA VAL A 208 0.88 -10.65 -12.65
C VAL A 208 1.67 -11.90 -12.27
N HIS A 209 1.58 -12.37 -11.02
CA HIS A 209 2.45 -13.45 -10.51
C HIS A 209 1.68 -14.75 -10.21
N GLY A 210 0.34 -14.76 -10.33
CA GLY A 210 -0.48 -15.94 -10.06
C GLY A 210 -0.39 -16.48 -8.63
N ARG A 211 0.14 -15.67 -7.70
CA ARG A 211 0.38 -16.03 -6.30
C ARG A 211 -0.56 -15.24 -5.38
N PRO A 212 -1.57 -15.90 -4.79
CA PRO A 212 -2.52 -15.28 -3.87
C PRO A 212 -2.09 -15.41 -2.41
N ASP A 213 -0.81 -15.67 -2.09
CA ASP A 213 -0.37 -15.78 -0.71
C ASP A 213 0.08 -14.42 -0.15
N GLY A 214 -0.46 -14.03 1.01
CA GLY A 214 -0.04 -12.83 1.71
C GLY A 214 -0.19 -12.95 3.22
N ALA A 215 0.52 -12.10 3.95
CA ALA A 215 0.49 -12.10 5.40
C ALA A 215 0.29 -10.68 5.94
N LEU A 216 -0.46 -10.56 7.03
CA LEU A 216 -0.47 -9.36 7.87
C LEU A 216 0.45 -9.62 9.04
N VAL A 217 1.47 -8.76 9.18
CA VAL A 217 2.40 -8.84 10.30
C VAL A 217 2.17 -7.64 11.21
N ARG A 218 2.07 -7.92 12.50
CA ARG A 218 1.88 -6.94 13.56
C ARG A 218 2.89 -7.23 14.66
N VAL A 219 3.67 -6.23 15.03
CA VAL A 219 4.64 -6.32 16.14
C VAL A 219 4.36 -5.20 17.13
N ALA A 220 4.23 -5.54 18.41
CA ALA A 220 3.90 -4.59 19.48
C ALA A 220 4.87 -4.71 20.64
N THR A 221 5.04 -3.62 21.38
CA THR A 221 5.83 -3.61 22.61
C THR A 221 5.30 -2.53 23.57
N PRO A 222 5.33 -2.77 24.90
CA PRO A 222 5.00 -1.73 25.88
C PRO A 222 6.07 -0.63 25.88
N VAL A 223 5.66 0.61 26.15
CA VAL A 223 6.58 1.73 26.37
C VAL A 223 7.13 1.64 27.78
N ASP A 224 8.45 1.55 27.90
CA ASP A 224 9.18 1.53 29.17
C ASP A 224 9.69 2.94 29.54
N ASP A 225 10.52 3.04 30.58
CA ASP A 225 11.11 4.31 31.04
C ASP A 225 11.94 5.02 29.95
N GLY A 226 12.35 4.31 28.89
CA GLY A 226 13.03 4.88 27.72
C GLY A 226 12.10 5.61 26.75
N GLY A 227 10.78 5.56 26.96
CA GLY A 227 9.78 6.25 26.15
C GLY A 227 9.54 5.60 24.78
N GLU A 228 8.69 6.26 23.98
CA GLU A 228 8.21 5.74 22.69
C GLU A 228 9.34 5.53 21.67
N ALA A 229 10.38 6.37 21.71
CA ALA A 229 11.54 6.23 20.84
C ALA A 229 12.33 4.94 21.13
N ALA A 230 12.53 4.59 22.41
CA ALA A 230 13.19 3.35 22.80
C ALA A 230 12.34 2.12 22.45
N ALA A 231 11.02 2.22 22.62
CA ALA A 231 10.08 1.19 22.21
C ALA A 231 10.10 0.97 20.68
N LEU A 232 10.12 2.04 19.89
CA LEU A 232 10.23 1.96 18.43
C LEU A 232 11.56 1.33 17.99
N ALA A 233 12.68 1.80 18.55
CA ALA A 233 14.00 1.23 18.24
C ALA A 233 14.07 -0.28 18.55
N ARG A 234 13.41 -0.72 19.63
CA ARG A 234 13.27 -2.13 19.98
C ARG A 234 12.47 -2.90 18.93
N LEU A 235 11.35 -2.35 18.44
CA LEU A 235 10.59 -2.98 17.36
C LEU A 235 11.41 -3.06 16.07
N GLU A 236 12.13 -2.00 15.70
CA GLU A 236 12.99 -2.00 14.52
C GLU A 236 14.11 -3.04 14.61
N ALA A 237 14.71 -3.21 15.80
CA ALA A 237 15.69 -4.24 16.06
C ALA A 237 15.10 -5.65 15.92
N PHE A 238 13.90 -5.87 16.44
CA PHE A 238 13.17 -7.13 16.27
C PHE A 238 12.84 -7.40 14.80
N VAL A 239 12.28 -6.42 14.10
CA VAL A 239 11.93 -6.51 12.68
C VAL A 239 13.15 -6.85 11.84
N ASN A 240 14.31 -6.25 12.11
CA ASN A 240 15.54 -6.57 11.40
C ASN A 240 15.98 -8.03 11.59
N ALA A 241 15.77 -8.63 12.76
CA ALA A 241 16.09 -10.03 13.01
C ALA A 241 15.02 -10.99 12.47
N PHE A 242 13.75 -10.58 12.46
CA PHE A 242 12.61 -11.41 12.06
C PHE A 242 12.35 -11.41 10.54
N TYR A 243 12.56 -10.28 9.86
CA TYR A 243 12.18 -10.12 8.45
C TYR A 243 12.84 -11.13 7.50
N PRO A 244 14.13 -11.49 7.64
CA PRO A 244 14.74 -12.53 6.81
C PRO A 244 14.06 -13.90 6.98
N GLU A 245 13.70 -14.27 8.22
CA GLU A 245 13.00 -15.52 8.51
C GLU A 245 11.58 -15.54 7.94
N LEU A 246 10.89 -14.40 7.98
CA LEU A 246 9.58 -14.24 7.33
C LEU A 246 9.67 -14.49 5.82
N LEU A 247 10.62 -13.85 5.14
CA LEU A 247 10.81 -14.03 3.69
C LEU A 247 11.16 -15.49 3.35
N ARG A 248 11.98 -16.14 4.17
CA ARG A 248 12.32 -17.55 4.00
C ARG A 248 11.09 -18.44 4.14
N ALA A 249 10.25 -18.22 5.16
CA ALA A 249 9.03 -18.99 5.36
C ALA A 249 8.00 -18.78 4.24
N MET A 250 7.84 -17.53 3.77
CA MET A 250 6.91 -17.24 2.67
C MET A 250 7.41 -17.78 1.32
N SER A 251 8.72 -17.81 1.08
CA SER A 251 9.27 -18.43 -0.14
C SER A 251 9.05 -19.95 -0.15
N LEU A 252 9.20 -20.62 1.00
CA LEU A 252 8.94 -22.05 1.17
C LEU A 252 7.44 -22.40 1.12
N ALA A 253 6.57 -21.55 1.67
CA ALA A 253 5.13 -21.79 1.74
C ALA A 253 4.46 -21.74 0.35
N GLY A 254 4.85 -20.78 -0.49
CA GLY A 254 4.23 -20.64 -1.81
C GLY A 254 4.79 -21.55 -2.91
N GLY A 255 5.69 -22.49 -2.59
CA GLY A 255 6.32 -23.36 -3.56
C GLY A 255 7.34 -22.65 -4.45
N THR A 256 8.57 -23.15 -4.42
CA THR A 256 9.66 -22.80 -5.32
C THR A 256 9.28 -23.16 -6.76
N LEU A 257 9.25 -22.17 -7.65
CA LEU A 257 9.58 -22.42 -9.06
C LEU A 257 11.02 -21.97 -9.25
N ARG A 258 11.82 -22.94 -9.72
CA ARG A 258 13.22 -22.83 -10.08
C ARG A 258 13.49 -21.67 -11.03
#